data_AF-A0A0G0NMF3-F1
#
_entry.id   AF-A0A0G0NMF3-F1
#
_cell.length_a   1.000
_cell.length_b   1.000
_cell.length_c   1.000
_cell.angle_alpha   90.00
_cell.angle_beta   90.00
_cell.angle_gamma   90.00
#
_symmetry.space_group_name_H-M   'P 1'
#
loop_
_entity.id
_entity.type
_entity.pdbx_description
1 polymer ?
#
loop_
_entity_poly.entity_id
_entity_poly.type
_entity_poly.pdbx_seq_one_letter_code
_entity_poly.pdbx_strand_id
1 'polypeptide(L)' 'MEITAILLPKIDEKSLASEIAGKSLSDAQRRLEGLPKVETVEIRISPSIPFLPKRLPISSGKIKFIIEKNG' A
#
# COMPACT_ATOMS: atom_id res chain seq x y z
N MET A 1 18.75 -7.01 30.64
CA MET A 1 17.29 -7.12 30.42
C MET A 1 17.03 -6.52 29.05
N GLU A 2 16.78 -7.36 28.05
CA GLU A 2 16.44 -6.90 26.70
C GLU A 2 14.91 -6.81 26.61
N ILE A 3 14.41 -5.63 26.25
CA ILE A 3 12.99 -5.41 25.98
C ILE A 3 12.81 -5.49 24.48
N THR A 4 12.30 -6.62 23.99
CA THR A 4 12.00 -6.83 22.57
C THR A 4 10.57 -6.39 22.30
N ALA A 5 10.39 -5.18 21.77
CA ALA A 5 9.08 -4.67 21.36
C ALA A 5 8.98 -4.61 19.83
N ILE A 6 7.95 -5.24 19.25
CA ILE A 6 7.67 -5.15 17.82
C ILE A 6 6.97 -3.80 17.57
N LEU A 7 7.75 -2.81 17.12
CA LEU A 7 7.23 -1.49 16.75
C LEU A 7 6.62 -1.54 15.35
N LEU A 8 5.32 -1.83 15.27
CA LEU A 8 4.55 -1.69 14.03
C LEU A 8 4.40 -0.20 13.67
N PRO A 9 4.73 0.21 12.44
CA PRO A 9 4.47 1.58 12.01
C PRO A 9 2.96 1.84 12.06
N LYS A 10 2.57 2.95 12.68
CA LYS A 10 1.18 3.41 12.65
C LYS A 10 0.90 4.00 11.27
N ILE A 11 0.45 3.16 10.34
CA ILE A 11 0.07 3.59 9.00
C ILE A 11 -1.35 4.19 9.06
N ASP A 12 -1.49 5.46 8.69
CA ASP A 12 -2.80 6.05 8.43
C ASP A 12 -3.28 5.62 7.04
N GLU A 13 -4.01 4.50 7.03
CA GLU A 13 -4.54 3.90 5.81
C GLU A 13 -5.45 4.86 5.02
N LYS A 14 -6.22 5.73 5.70
CA LYS A 14 -7.15 6.65 5.01
C LYS A 14 -6.40 7.73 4.26
N SER A 15 -5.41 8.33 4.93
CA SER A 15 -4.53 9.32 4.32
C SER A 15 -3.76 8.70 3.16
N LEU A 16 -3.17 7.52 3.37
CA LEU A 16 -2.38 6.83 2.36
C LEU A 16 -3.22 6.39 1.15
N ALA A 17 -4.44 5.87 1.36
CA ALA A 17 -5.37 5.55 0.27
C ALA A 17 -5.71 6.78 -0.57
N SER A 18 -5.95 7.92 0.08
CA SER A 18 -6.25 9.19 -0.60
C SER A 18 -5.05 9.70 -1.40
N GLU A 19 -3.83 9.48 -0.90
CA GLU A 19 -2.60 9.90 -1.57
C GLU A 19 -2.26 9.07 -2.81
N ILE A 20 -2.58 7.77 -2.82
CA ILE A 20 -2.28 6.87 -3.93
C ILE A 20 -3.44 6.68 -4.90
N ALA A 21 -4.64 7.13 -4.55
CA ALA A 21 -5.82 7.04 -5.41
C ALA A 21 -5.57 7.66 -6.81
N GLY A 22 -5.95 6.93 -7.86
CA GLY A 22 -5.78 7.35 -9.25
C GLY A 22 -4.33 7.41 -9.78
N LYS A 23 -3.32 7.17 -8.92
CA LYS A 23 -1.92 7.08 -9.34
C LYS A 23 -1.69 5.84 -10.22
N SER A 24 -0.62 5.88 -11.01
CA SER A 24 -0.14 4.70 -11.71
C SER A 24 0.33 3.64 -10.72
N LEU A 25 0.34 2.36 -11.12
CA LEU A 25 0.84 1.30 -10.24
C LEU A 25 2.29 1.53 -9.84
N SER A 26 3.13 2.02 -10.76
CA SER A 26 4.52 2.34 -10.48
C SER A 26 4.68 3.47 -9.47
N ASP A 27 3.87 4.54 -9.57
CA ASP A 27 3.96 5.66 -8.64
C ASP A 27 3.44 5.30 -7.25
N ALA A 28 2.34 4.52 -7.21
CA ALA A 28 1.81 3.99 -5.96
C ALA A 28 2.83 3.06 -5.29
N GLN A 29 3.44 2.16 -6.06
CA GLN A 29 4.44 1.23 -5.53
C GLN A 29 5.65 1.97 -4.97
N ARG A 30 6.25 2.90 -5.73
CA ARG A 30 7.36 3.75 -5.25
C ARG A 30 7.01 4.49 -3.96
N ARG A 31 5.78 5.02 -3.87
CA ARG A 31 5.33 5.74 -2.68
C ARG A 31 5.21 4.82 -1.46
N LEU A 32 4.73 3.60 -1.64
CA LEU A 32 4.56 2.61 -0.57
C LEU A 32 5.89 2.02 -0.11
N GLU A 33 6.81 1.73 -1.05
CA GLU A 33 8.17 1.27 -0.75
C GLU A 33 9.00 2.35 -0.03
N GLY A 34 8.70 3.62 -0.26
CA GLY A 34 9.33 4.74 0.45
C GLY A 34 8.85 4.90 1.91
N LEU A 35 7.91 4.09 2.39
CA LEU A 35 7.47 4.14 3.79
C LEU A 35 8.51 3.45 4.70
N PRO A 36 8.75 4.01 5.90
CA PRO A 36 9.68 3.40 6.84
C PRO A 36 9.18 2.01 7.27
N LYS A 37 10.09 1.03 7.29
CA LYS A 37 9.82 -0.36 7.69
C LYS A 37 8.86 -1.12 6.76
N VAL A 38 8.74 -0.68 5.51
CA VAL A 38 8.12 -1.48 4.44
C VAL A 38 9.24 -2.12 3.63
N GLU A 39 9.26 -3.45 3.57
CA GLU A 39 10.24 -4.22 2.79
C GLU A 39 9.70 -4.60 1.42
N THR A 40 8.45 -5.08 1.40
CA THR A 40 7.80 -5.60 0.19
C THR A 40 6.43 -4.98 0.04
N VAL A 41 6.12 -4.56 -1.19
CA VAL A 41 4.80 -4.05 -1.57
C VAL A 41 4.25 -4.89 -2.70
N GLU A 42 3.09 -5.50 -2.49
CA GLU A 42 2.35 -6.21 -3.54
C GLU A 42 1.03 -5.48 -3.80
N ILE A 43 0.80 -5.08 -5.06
CA ILE A 43 -0.44 -4.42 -5.47
C ILE A 43 -1.26 -5.39 -6.31
N ARG A 44 -2.41 -5.82 -5.79
CA ARG A 44 -3.38 -6.67 -6.49
C ARG A 44 -4.59 -5.83 -6.91
N ILE A 45 -4.93 -5.85 -8.20
CA ILE A 45 -6.12 -5.19 -8.74
C ILE A 45 -7.15 -6.24 -9.12
N SER A 46 -8.37 -6.05 -8.62
CA SER A 46 -9.54 -6.84 -9.04
C SER A 46 -10.67 -5.91 -9.47
N PRO A 47 -11.36 -6.18 -10.59
CA PRO A 47 -11.19 -7.35 -11.47
C PRO A 47 -9.95 -7.23 -12.40
N SER A 48 -9.39 -8.36 -12.86
CA SER A 48 -8.34 -8.38 -13.88
C SER A 48 -8.95 -8.18 -15.26
N ILE A 49 -9.07 -6.93 -15.71
CA ILE A 49 -9.72 -6.59 -16.98
C ILE A 49 -8.65 -6.42 -18.07
N PRO A 50 -8.78 -7.08 -19.23
CA PRO A 50 -7.93 -6.83 -20.38
C PRO A 50 -8.00 -5.35 -20.78
N PHE A 51 -6.85 -4.72 -21.03
CA PHE A 51 -6.73 -3.30 -21.44
C PHE A 51 -7.07 -2.25 -20.38
N LEU A 52 -7.24 -2.62 -19.10
CA LEU A 52 -7.41 -1.63 -18.04
C LEU A 52 -6.14 -0.78 -17.89
N PRO A 53 -6.25 0.56 -17.70
CA PRO A 53 -5.09 1.38 -17.36
C PRO A 53 -4.39 0.80 -16.14
N LYS A 54 -3.05 0.76 -16.15
CA LYS A 54 -2.21 0.35 -15.01
C LYS A 54 -2.24 1.42 -13.91
N ARG A 55 -3.42 1.69 -13.36
CA ARG A 55 -3.70 2.74 -12.37
C ARG A 55 -4.58 2.19 -11.26
N LEU A 56 -4.43 2.76 -10.07
CA LEU A 56 -5.30 2.47 -8.94
C LEU A 56 -6.68 3.12 -9.12
N PRO A 57 -7.73 2.59 -8.45
CA PRO A 57 -9.02 3.25 -8.39
C PRO A 57 -8.91 4.72 -7.92
N ILE A 58 -9.72 5.60 -8.50
CA ILE A 58 -9.80 7.02 -8.08
C ILE A 58 -10.49 7.14 -6.72
N SER A 59 -11.42 6.24 -6.42
CA SER A 59 -12.08 6.20 -5.12
C SER A 59 -11.18 5.51 -4.10
N SER A 60 -10.67 6.28 -3.13
CA SER A 60 -9.85 5.76 -2.02
C SER A 60 -10.56 4.68 -1.20
N GLY A 61 -11.90 4.72 -1.12
CA GLY A 61 -12.71 3.69 -0.46
C GLY A 61 -12.67 2.31 -1.14
N LYS A 62 -12.11 2.22 -2.35
CA LYS A 62 -11.88 0.95 -3.07
C LYS A 62 -10.46 0.40 -2.89
N ILE A 63 -9.63 1.05 -2.08
CA ILE A 63 -8.26 0.64 -1.78
C ILE A 63 -8.25 0.04 -0.39
N LYS A 64 -7.75 -1.19 -0.27
CA LYS A 64 -7.62 -1.90 1.00
C LYS A 64 -6.16 -2.23 1.22
N PHE A 65 -5.63 -1.90 2.39
CA PHE A 65 -4.30 -2.30 2.80
C PHE A 65 -4.35 -3.63 3.55
N ILE A 66 -3.40 -4.50 3.27
CA ILE A 66 -3.14 -5.72 4.03
C ILE A 66 -1.70 -5.59 4.49
N ILE A 67 -1.49 -5.47 5.81
CA ILE A 67 -0.17 -5.27 6.41
C ILE A 67 0.24 -6.60 7.02
N GLU A 68 1.23 -7.24 6.42
CA GLU A 68 1.84 -8.48 6.90
C GLU A 68 3.19 -8.20 7.54
N LYS A 69 3.51 -8.95 8.61
CA LYS A 69 4.77 -8.84 9.31
C LYS A 69 5.67 -9.98 8.84
N ASN A 70 6.80 -9.64 8.23
CA ASN A 70 7.92 -10.57 8.10
C ASN A 70 8.63 -10.64 9.47
N GLY A 71 8.75 -11.85 9.99
CA GLY A 71 9.34 -12.16 11.30
C GLY A 71 10.80 -12.51 11.17
#